data_AF-A0A6G3LE04-F1
#
_entry.id   AF-A0A6G3LE04-F1
#
_cell.length_a   1.000
_cell.length_b   1.000
_cell.length_c   1.000
_cell.angle_alpha   90.00
_cell.angle_beta   90.00
_cell.angle_gamma   90.00
#
_symmetry.space_group_name_H-M   'P 1'
#
loop_
_entity.id
_entity.type
_entity.pdbx_description
1 polymer ?
#
loop_
_entity_poly.entity_id
_entity_poly.type
_entity_poly.pdbx_seq_one_letter_code
_entity_poly.pdbx_strand_id
1 'polypeptide(L)'
;MIEGFIGRLGNAYWMIRSIYNIKGKSLALPRYIYVGNNVITLKEADESISIARKLYPESIQFSECFGRSVPLIERDSFSELLDPRNGPKCGINMISSLAAELIDRFRNELGIDSIGVTGGLLVGKPTSDIDLVIYGESNCRRAYEAFSENEVLERYTFDQTIELLLKRRQSPITFELVEKEMKKRLQGKYKGVDVYIRLVPVDPDKPPSCNRSVMKLGEFVSLVEITDADRSFLYPCEYTALDLRLDRKLKLYSDRGRYCELLEEGDIAAVRGELELTREEGGKKIAIYLWRNEHYLIPVRQNMRGVPRKI
;
A
#
# COMPACT_ATOMS: atom_id res chain seq x y z
N MET A 1 -9.14 12.21 7.52
CA MET A 1 -8.54 11.90 6.22
C MET A 1 -7.61 10.72 6.41
N ILE A 2 -7.70 9.73 5.53
CA ILE A 2 -6.87 8.51 5.60
C ILE A 2 -6.32 8.17 4.21
N GLU A 3 -5.59 7.07 4.12
CA GLU A 3 -5.08 6.51 2.87
C GLU A 3 -6.03 6.69 1.69
N GLY A 4 -5.51 7.21 0.58
CA GLY A 4 -6.27 7.44 -0.65
C GLY A 4 -6.78 8.87 -0.80
N PHE A 5 -7.01 9.60 0.30
CA PHE A 5 -7.30 11.04 0.24
C PHE A 5 -6.11 11.82 -0.32
N ILE A 6 -6.40 12.91 -1.02
CA ILE A 6 -5.36 13.79 -1.56
C ILE A 6 -5.68 15.25 -1.20
N GLY A 7 -4.75 15.92 -0.52
CA GLY A 7 -4.86 17.34 -0.17
C GLY A 7 -4.00 18.23 -1.05
N ARG A 8 -4.47 19.43 -1.39
CA ARG A 8 -3.69 20.46 -2.08
C ARG A 8 -3.04 21.39 -1.08
N LEU A 9 -1.72 21.52 -1.14
CA LEU A 9 -0.94 22.47 -0.34
C LEU A 9 0.05 23.17 -1.26
N GLY A 10 -0.12 24.48 -1.44
CA GLY A 10 0.63 25.27 -2.41
C GLY A 10 0.47 24.75 -3.85
N ASN A 11 1.60 24.50 -4.51
CA ASN A 11 1.67 23.96 -5.87
C ASN A 11 1.74 22.42 -5.93
N ALA A 12 1.49 21.72 -4.82
CA ALA A 12 1.59 20.27 -4.75
C ALA A 12 0.28 19.62 -4.27
N TYR A 13 0.01 18.44 -4.83
CA TYR A 13 -0.96 17.50 -4.28
C TYR A 13 -0.24 16.45 -3.41
N TRP A 14 -0.74 16.29 -2.20
CA TRP A 14 -0.21 15.47 -1.12
C TRP A 14 -1.13 14.28 -0.89
N MET A 15 -0.59 13.08 -1.03
CA MET A 15 -1.33 11.86 -0.76
C MET A 15 -1.28 11.56 0.73
N ILE A 16 -2.44 11.34 1.35
CA ILE A 16 -2.51 10.85 2.73
C ILE A 16 -2.06 9.40 2.74
N ARG A 17 -1.10 9.08 3.63
CA ARG A 17 -0.36 7.81 3.68
C ARG A 17 -0.53 7.05 5.00
N SER A 18 -1.60 7.33 5.74
CA SER A 18 -1.89 6.69 7.03
C SER A 18 -3.37 6.35 7.17
N ILE A 19 -3.66 5.29 7.92
CA ILE A 19 -5.01 4.97 8.38
C ILE A 19 -5.35 5.66 9.71
N TYR A 20 -4.36 6.25 10.37
CA TYR A 20 -4.52 6.83 11.71
C TYR A 20 -4.76 8.33 11.68
N ASN A 21 -5.50 8.79 12.69
CA ASN A 21 -5.46 10.16 13.19
C ASN A 21 -4.33 10.30 14.22
N ILE A 22 -3.45 11.28 14.02
CA ILE A 22 -2.30 11.53 14.88
C ILE A 22 -2.46 12.92 15.47
N LYS A 23 -3.19 13.02 16.59
CA LYS A 23 -3.46 14.29 17.30
C LYS A 23 -4.01 15.38 16.37
N GLY A 24 -5.00 15.03 15.54
CA GLY A 24 -5.61 15.93 14.55
C GLY A 24 -4.89 16.01 13.20
N LYS A 25 -3.74 15.32 13.06
CA LYS A 25 -2.91 15.30 11.85
C LYS A 25 -2.94 13.95 11.15
N SER A 26 -2.50 13.93 9.89
CA SER A 26 -2.25 12.69 9.15
C SER A 26 -0.87 12.72 8.50
N LEU A 27 -0.29 11.53 8.29
CA LEU A 27 0.89 11.39 7.44
C LEU A 27 0.49 11.77 6.01
N ALA A 28 1.14 12.77 5.43
CA ALA A 28 0.85 13.20 4.07
C ALA A 28 2.16 13.37 3.30
N LEU A 29 2.26 12.76 2.12
CA LEU A 29 3.47 12.81 1.29
C LEU A 29 3.19 13.60 0.00
N PRO A 30 4.06 14.54 -0.41
CA PRO A 30 3.88 15.20 -1.70
C PRO A 30 4.03 14.15 -2.80
N ARG A 31 3.08 14.13 -3.74
CA ARG A 31 3.02 13.15 -4.81
C ARG A 31 3.10 13.80 -6.19
N TYR A 32 2.36 14.88 -6.42
CA TYR A 32 2.34 15.60 -7.69
C TYR A 32 2.70 17.06 -7.46
N ILE A 33 3.83 17.51 -8.02
CA ILE A 33 4.33 18.88 -7.86
C ILE A 33 4.22 19.60 -9.20
N TYR A 34 3.49 20.70 -9.22
CA TYR A 34 3.25 21.50 -10.41
C TYR A 34 4.31 22.59 -10.52
N VAL A 35 5.07 22.58 -11.63
CA VAL A 35 6.11 23.56 -11.94
C VAL A 35 5.82 24.11 -13.34
N GLY A 36 5.15 25.27 -13.39
CA GLY A 36 4.59 25.79 -14.63
C GLY A 36 3.55 24.80 -15.21
N ASN A 37 3.76 24.38 -16.46
CA ASN A 37 2.90 23.40 -17.14
C ASN A 37 3.32 21.93 -16.90
N ASN A 38 4.41 21.70 -16.17
CA ASN A 38 4.93 20.36 -15.92
C ASN A 38 4.48 19.82 -14.57
N VAL A 39 4.29 18.50 -14.49
CA VAL A 39 3.97 17.80 -13.24
C VAL A 39 5.08 16.80 -12.92
N ILE A 40 5.79 17.03 -11.83
CA ILE A 40 6.77 16.09 -11.28
C ILE A 40 6.01 15.10 -10.39
N THR A 41 6.13 13.80 -10.68
CA THR A 41 5.50 12.73 -9.88
C THR A 41 6.55 12.06 -9.01
N LEU A 42 6.45 12.23 -7.69
CA LEU A 42 7.35 11.61 -6.71
C LEU A 42 6.89 10.19 -6.40
N LYS A 43 7.74 9.20 -6.69
CA LYS A 43 7.34 7.79 -6.59
C LYS A 43 7.64 7.19 -5.23
N GLU A 44 8.80 7.53 -4.67
CA GLU A 44 9.32 6.91 -3.47
C GLU A 44 9.09 7.78 -2.24
N ALA A 45 8.76 7.15 -1.13
CA ALA A 45 8.37 7.86 0.06
C ALA A 45 9.54 8.66 0.69
N ASP A 46 10.77 8.15 0.59
CA ASP A 46 11.98 8.87 1.04
C ASP A 46 12.24 10.13 0.19
N GLU A 47 11.97 10.07 -1.12
CA GLU A 47 12.02 11.23 -2.02
C GLU A 47 10.96 12.25 -1.62
N SER A 48 9.72 11.81 -1.40
CA SER A 48 8.62 12.65 -0.93
C SER A 48 8.93 13.33 0.41
N ILE A 49 9.49 12.61 1.39
CA ILE A 49 9.89 13.21 2.68
C ILE A 49 11.04 14.21 2.50
N SER A 50 12.02 13.91 1.65
CA SER A 50 13.14 14.82 1.35
C SER A 50 12.63 16.14 0.75
N ILE A 51 11.69 16.06 -0.19
CA ILE A 51 11.06 17.24 -0.78
C ILE A 51 10.19 17.98 0.24
N ALA A 52 9.38 17.27 1.04
CA ALA A 52 8.58 17.88 2.11
C ALA A 52 9.45 18.68 3.09
N ARG A 53 10.61 18.14 3.48
CA ARG A 53 11.56 18.82 4.38
C ARG A 53 12.12 20.11 3.79
N LYS A 54 12.28 20.18 2.46
CA LYS A 54 12.79 21.38 1.78
C LYS A 54 11.71 22.44 1.58
N LEU A 55 10.51 22.03 1.21
CA LEU A 55 9.43 22.94 0.83
C LEU A 55 8.54 23.36 2.01
N TYR A 56 8.37 22.48 3.00
CA TYR A 56 7.47 22.64 4.14
C TYR A 56 8.11 22.08 5.42
N PRO A 57 9.26 22.61 5.86
CA PRO A 57 10.01 22.09 7.00
C PRO A 57 9.19 22.01 8.29
N GLU A 58 8.24 22.92 8.50
CA GLU A 58 7.31 22.97 9.63
C GLU A 58 6.35 21.78 9.69
N SER A 59 6.08 21.14 8.55
CA SER A 59 5.27 19.92 8.50
C SER A 59 6.00 18.72 9.10
N ILE A 60 7.34 18.74 9.14
CA ILE A 60 8.15 17.60 9.58
C ILE A 60 8.17 17.52 11.10
N GLN A 61 7.53 16.49 11.65
CA GLN A 61 7.43 16.26 13.09
C GLN A 61 7.82 14.82 13.42
N PHE A 62 8.48 14.60 14.56
CA PHE A 62 8.70 13.24 15.05
C PHE A 62 7.37 12.63 15.47
N SER A 63 7.09 11.43 14.98
CA SER A 63 5.87 10.68 15.29
C SER A 63 6.23 9.39 16.00
N GLU A 64 5.76 9.22 17.24
CA GLU A 64 5.87 7.93 17.94
C GLU A 64 5.15 6.81 17.19
N CYS A 65 4.04 7.14 16.53
CA CYS A 65 3.27 6.23 15.69
C CYS A 65 4.10 5.59 14.57
N PHE A 66 5.10 6.30 14.06
CA PHE A 66 5.95 5.83 12.97
C PHE A 66 7.41 5.62 13.40
N GLY A 67 7.78 6.05 14.60
CA GLY A 67 9.15 5.97 15.14
C GLY A 67 10.16 6.82 14.36
N ARG A 68 9.71 7.85 13.64
CA ARG A 68 10.56 8.70 12.79
C ARG A 68 9.92 10.06 12.52
N SER A 69 10.73 10.99 12.02
CA SER A 69 10.27 12.31 11.57
C SER A 69 9.61 12.23 10.20
N VAL A 70 8.37 12.67 10.11
CA VAL A 70 7.53 12.60 8.91
C VAL A 70 6.69 13.86 8.77
N PRO A 71 6.25 14.21 7.55
CA PRO A 71 5.26 15.26 7.34
C PRO A 71 3.92 14.87 7.98
N LEU A 72 3.55 15.59 9.03
CA LEU A 72 2.25 15.51 9.68
C LEU A 72 1.48 16.81 9.40
N ILE A 73 0.39 16.69 8.65
CA ILE A 73 -0.39 17.82 8.17
C ILE A 73 -1.80 17.77 8.75
N GLU A 74 -2.30 18.92 9.21
CA GLU A 74 -3.68 19.09 9.67
C GLU A 74 -4.63 19.15 8.48
N ARG A 75 -5.86 18.68 8.67
CA ARG A 75 -6.88 18.71 7.61
C ARG A 75 -7.06 20.11 7.02
N ASP A 76 -7.10 21.12 7.89
CA ASP A 76 -7.42 22.51 7.53
C ASP A 76 -6.23 23.25 6.91
N SER A 77 -5.05 22.63 6.87
CA SER A 77 -3.90 23.18 6.13
C SER A 77 -4.05 23.04 4.61
N PHE A 78 -4.92 22.13 4.14
CA PHE A 78 -5.14 21.93 2.71
C PHE A 78 -6.15 22.94 2.15
N SER A 79 -5.78 23.63 1.08
CA SER A 79 -6.68 24.54 0.37
C SER A 79 -7.83 23.81 -0.35
N GLU A 80 -7.61 22.53 -0.64
CA GLU A 80 -8.57 21.63 -1.27
C GLU A 80 -8.29 20.22 -0.75
N LEU A 81 -9.33 19.49 -0.31
CA LEU A 81 -9.21 18.10 0.11
C LEU A 81 -10.08 17.23 -0.78
N LEU A 82 -9.46 16.32 -1.51
CA LEU A 82 -10.10 15.40 -2.43
C LEU A 82 -10.40 14.09 -1.70
N ASP A 83 -11.68 13.77 -1.60
CA ASP A 83 -12.19 12.49 -1.11
C ASP A 83 -12.35 11.53 -2.30
N PRO A 84 -11.72 10.35 -2.27
CA PRO A 84 -11.83 9.35 -3.35
C PRO A 84 -13.27 9.00 -3.74
N ARG A 85 -14.20 9.04 -2.77
CA ARG A 85 -15.61 8.66 -2.94
C ARG A 85 -16.38 9.64 -3.81
N ASN A 86 -15.87 10.86 -3.97
CA ASN A 86 -16.49 11.91 -4.79
C ASN A 86 -16.16 11.77 -6.28
N GLY A 87 -15.32 10.80 -6.67
CA GLY A 87 -14.96 10.55 -8.06
C GLY A 87 -13.80 11.41 -8.56
N PRO A 88 -13.43 11.25 -9.85
CA PRO A 88 -12.27 11.92 -10.43
C PRO A 88 -12.52 13.41 -10.64
N LYS A 89 -11.46 14.23 -10.53
CA LYS A 89 -11.51 15.67 -10.84
C LYS A 89 -11.43 15.95 -12.35
N CYS A 90 -10.89 15.03 -13.15
CA CYS A 90 -10.87 15.21 -14.60
C CYS A 90 -12.28 15.11 -15.19
N GLY A 91 -12.50 15.82 -16.30
CA GLY A 91 -13.67 15.59 -17.14
C GLY A 91 -13.72 14.16 -17.70
N ILE A 92 -14.89 13.80 -18.23
CA ILE A 92 -15.17 12.47 -18.78
C ILE A 92 -14.18 12.15 -19.90
N ASN A 93 -13.35 11.13 -19.67
CA ASN A 93 -12.48 10.48 -20.63
C ASN A 93 -12.58 8.95 -20.49
N MET A 94 -11.96 8.21 -21.41
CA MET A 94 -12.01 6.74 -21.43
C MET A 94 -11.64 6.11 -20.07
N ILE A 95 -10.55 6.57 -19.43
CA ILE A 95 -10.10 5.99 -18.15
C ILE A 95 -11.08 6.31 -17.02
N SER A 96 -11.57 7.55 -16.93
CA SER A 96 -12.57 7.90 -15.90
C SER A 96 -13.91 7.19 -16.11
N SER A 97 -14.32 6.94 -17.35
CA SER A 97 -15.53 6.19 -17.67
C SER A 97 -15.41 4.71 -17.27
N LEU A 98 -14.26 4.09 -17.56
CA LEU A 98 -13.97 2.72 -17.13
C LEU A 98 -13.90 2.60 -15.60
N ALA A 99 -13.32 3.59 -14.93
CA ALA A 99 -13.30 3.64 -13.46
C ALA A 99 -14.71 3.75 -12.87
N ALA A 100 -15.57 4.59 -13.46
CA ALA A 100 -16.97 4.73 -13.04
C ALA A 100 -17.76 3.43 -13.25
N GLU A 101 -17.61 2.81 -14.42
CA GLU A 101 -18.23 1.51 -14.73
C GLU A 101 -17.83 0.44 -13.70
N LEU A 102 -16.53 0.37 -13.39
CA LEU A 102 -16.01 -0.59 -12.42
C LEU A 102 -16.55 -0.32 -11.00
N ILE A 103 -16.62 0.94 -10.58
CA ILE A 103 -17.21 1.35 -9.30
C ILE A 103 -18.70 0.98 -9.23
N ASP A 104 -19.46 1.25 -10.28
CA ASP A 104 -20.89 0.92 -10.33
C ASP A 104 -21.11 -0.59 -10.27
N ARG A 105 -20.24 -1.38 -10.89
CA ARG A 105 -20.23 -2.83 -10.75
C ARG A 105 -20.02 -3.25 -9.30
N PHE A 106 -19.02 -2.71 -8.60
CA PHE A 106 -18.78 -2.98 -7.18
C PHE A 106 -19.96 -2.59 -6.28
N ARG A 107 -20.61 -1.47 -6.57
CA ARG A 107 -21.79 -1.02 -5.82
C ARG A 107 -23.00 -1.92 -6.04
N ASN A 108 -23.32 -2.22 -7.30
CA ASN A 108 -24.57 -2.89 -7.65
C ASN A 108 -24.49 -4.40 -7.50
N GLU A 109 -23.39 -5.03 -7.91
CA GLU A 109 -23.23 -6.49 -7.85
C GLU A 109 -22.73 -6.95 -6.48
N LEU A 110 -21.84 -6.18 -5.86
CA LEU A 110 -21.14 -6.57 -4.65
C LEU A 110 -21.55 -5.78 -3.42
N GLY A 111 -22.50 -4.83 -3.55
CA GLY A 111 -23.06 -4.03 -2.47
C GLY A 111 -22.01 -3.27 -1.66
N ILE A 112 -20.92 -2.84 -2.29
CA ILE A 112 -19.84 -2.07 -1.68
C ILE A 112 -20.21 -0.58 -1.74
N ASP A 113 -20.47 0.02 -0.58
CA ASP A 113 -20.94 1.41 -0.48
C ASP A 113 -19.80 2.44 -0.39
N SER A 114 -18.64 2.06 0.16
CA SER A 114 -17.50 2.94 0.39
C SER A 114 -16.33 2.58 -0.53
N ILE A 115 -16.41 3.07 -1.76
CA ILE A 115 -15.44 2.87 -2.84
C ILE A 115 -15.24 4.18 -3.61
N GLY A 116 -14.03 4.40 -4.14
CA GLY A 116 -13.72 5.57 -4.92
C GLY A 116 -12.43 5.46 -5.74
N VAL A 117 -12.12 6.52 -6.49
CA VAL A 117 -10.86 6.62 -7.26
C VAL A 117 -9.81 7.41 -6.47
N THR A 118 -8.55 7.01 -6.55
CA THR A 118 -7.42 7.78 -6.01
C THR A 118 -6.37 8.04 -7.09
N GLY A 119 -5.16 8.44 -6.72
CA GLY A 119 -4.05 8.58 -7.66
C GLY A 119 -4.26 9.71 -8.67
N GLY A 120 -3.84 9.46 -9.92
CA GLY A 120 -3.84 10.46 -10.99
C GLY A 120 -5.24 10.94 -11.37
N LEU A 121 -6.21 10.02 -11.41
CA LEU A 121 -7.61 10.31 -11.72
C LEU A 121 -8.24 11.29 -10.72
N LEU A 122 -8.00 11.09 -9.43
CA LEU A 122 -8.55 11.94 -8.38
C LEU A 122 -8.06 13.40 -8.51
N VAL A 123 -6.80 13.61 -8.90
CA VAL A 123 -6.25 14.97 -9.11
C VAL A 123 -6.47 15.54 -10.52
N GLY A 124 -7.12 14.79 -11.40
CA GLY A 124 -7.35 15.18 -12.79
C GLY A 124 -6.10 15.21 -13.67
N LYS A 125 -5.05 14.47 -13.29
CA LYS A 125 -3.82 14.33 -14.08
C LYS A 125 -4.05 13.28 -15.18
N PRO A 126 -3.60 13.51 -16.42
CA PRO A 126 -3.55 12.45 -17.44
C PRO A 126 -2.85 11.21 -16.91
N THR A 127 -3.54 10.07 -16.95
CA THR A 127 -3.06 8.80 -16.43
C THR A 127 -3.53 7.66 -17.31
N SER A 128 -2.84 6.52 -17.24
CA SER A 128 -3.11 5.34 -18.06
C SER A 128 -3.65 4.15 -17.27
N ASP A 129 -3.85 4.35 -15.96
CA ASP A 129 -4.21 3.34 -14.97
C ASP A 129 -5.38 3.81 -14.11
N ILE A 130 -6.03 2.85 -13.46
CA ILE A 130 -7.12 3.09 -12.52
C ILE A 130 -6.66 2.64 -11.14
N ASP A 131 -6.50 3.61 -10.24
CA ASP A 131 -6.30 3.33 -8.81
C ASP A 131 -7.64 3.45 -8.08
N LEU A 132 -8.15 2.35 -7.54
CA LEU A 132 -9.33 2.35 -6.67
C LEU A 132 -8.93 2.19 -5.21
N VAL A 133 -9.79 2.70 -4.33
CA VAL A 133 -9.73 2.45 -2.89
C VAL A 133 -11.11 2.06 -2.37
N ILE A 134 -11.14 1.02 -1.54
CA ILE A 134 -12.34 0.52 -0.85
C ILE A 134 -12.09 0.65 0.64
N TYR A 135 -13.09 1.15 1.36
CA TYR A 135 -13.00 1.43 2.79
C TYR A 135 -13.94 0.58 3.63
N GLY A 136 -13.50 0.26 4.85
CA GLY A 136 -14.25 -0.48 5.85
C GLY A 136 -14.02 -1.99 5.75
N GLU A 137 -13.86 -2.64 6.90
CA GLU A 137 -13.52 -4.06 7.01
C GLU A 137 -14.49 -4.97 6.23
N SER A 138 -15.80 -4.76 6.38
CA SER A 138 -16.83 -5.55 5.69
C SER A 138 -16.74 -5.42 4.16
N ASN A 139 -16.62 -4.20 3.66
CA ASN A 139 -16.46 -3.93 2.22
C ASN A 139 -15.17 -4.54 1.68
N CYS A 140 -14.07 -4.44 2.43
CA CYS A 140 -12.78 -5.02 2.04
C CYS A 140 -12.88 -6.54 1.88
N ARG A 141 -13.51 -7.23 2.84
CA ARG A 141 -13.72 -8.69 2.79
C ARG A 141 -14.61 -9.09 1.61
N ARG A 142 -15.77 -8.45 1.48
CA ARG A 142 -16.69 -8.69 0.36
C ARG A 142 -16.03 -8.49 -1.00
N ALA A 143 -15.26 -7.42 -1.16
CA ALA A 143 -14.50 -7.17 -2.37
C ALA A 143 -13.53 -8.32 -2.66
N TYR A 144 -12.69 -8.66 -1.67
CA TYR A 144 -11.64 -9.66 -1.81
C TYR A 144 -12.19 -11.07 -2.11
N GLU A 145 -13.28 -11.46 -1.44
CA GLU A 145 -14.00 -12.70 -1.68
C GLU A 145 -14.57 -12.72 -3.12
N ALA A 146 -15.21 -11.64 -3.56
CA ALA A 146 -15.78 -11.57 -4.91
C ALA A 146 -14.75 -11.72 -6.04
N PHE A 147 -13.53 -11.19 -5.87
CA PHE A 147 -12.45 -11.40 -6.85
C PHE A 147 -11.99 -12.85 -6.93
N SER A 148 -12.16 -13.62 -5.85
CA SER A 148 -11.80 -15.04 -5.82
C SER A 148 -12.76 -15.88 -6.67
N GLU A 149 -13.99 -15.41 -6.84
CA GLU A 149 -15.08 -16.17 -7.45
C GLU A 149 -15.39 -15.76 -8.89
N ASN A 150 -15.25 -14.47 -9.23
CA ASN A 150 -15.84 -13.90 -10.46
C ASN A 150 -14.85 -13.29 -11.46
N GLU A 151 -13.53 -13.48 -11.27
CA GLU A 151 -12.43 -12.92 -12.10
C GLU A 151 -12.74 -11.54 -12.69
N VAL A 152 -12.98 -10.55 -11.81
CA VAL A 152 -13.36 -9.17 -12.23
C VAL A 152 -12.27 -8.47 -13.05
N LEU A 153 -11.00 -8.81 -12.80
CA LEU A 153 -9.84 -8.31 -13.54
C LEU A 153 -9.16 -9.45 -14.29
N GLU A 154 -8.77 -9.17 -15.53
CA GLU A 154 -7.88 -10.04 -16.31
C GLU A 154 -6.51 -10.07 -15.62
N ARG A 155 -5.99 -11.28 -15.38
CA ARG A 155 -4.67 -11.45 -14.77
C ARG A 155 -3.57 -11.01 -15.75
N TYR A 156 -2.48 -10.50 -15.20
CA TYR A 156 -1.30 -10.21 -16.00
C TYR A 156 -0.69 -11.51 -16.56
N THR A 157 -0.27 -11.44 -17.83
CA THR A 157 0.64 -12.42 -18.41
C THR A 157 2.04 -12.28 -17.80
N PHE A 158 2.88 -13.30 -17.97
CA PHE A 158 4.26 -13.29 -17.48
C PHE A 158 5.04 -12.03 -17.93
N ASP A 159 4.96 -11.68 -19.22
CA ASP A 159 5.66 -10.51 -19.78
C ASP A 159 5.12 -9.20 -19.20
N GLN A 160 3.80 -9.07 -19.08
CA GLN A 160 3.17 -7.91 -18.44
C GLN A 160 3.57 -7.77 -16.97
N THR A 161 3.69 -8.88 -16.24
CA THR A 161 4.16 -8.88 -14.85
C THR A 161 5.62 -8.43 -14.75
N ILE A 162 6.49 -8.87 -15.66
CA ILE A 162 7.87 -8.37 -15.71
C ILE A 162 7.89 -6.86 -15.97
N GLU A 163 7.13 -6.37 -16.96
CA GLU A 163 7.03 -4.94 -17.24
C GLU A 163 6.54 -4.15 -16.00
N LEU A 164 5.54 -4.67 -15.30
CA LEU A 164 5.02 -4.08 -14.06
C LEU A 164 6.10 -3.98 -12.98
N LEU A 165 6.85 -5.06 -12.75
CA LEU A 165 7.95 -5.10 -11.77
C LEU A 165 9.07 -4.11 -12.11
N LEU A 166 9.43 -4.01 -13.39
CA LEU A 166 10.40 -3.02 -13.88
C LEU A 166 9.90 -1.58 -13.69
N LYS A 167 8.63 -1.29 -14.03
CA LYS A 167 7.99 0.03 -13.79
C LYS A 167 7.99 0.41 -12.31
N ARG A 168 7.86 -0.58 -11.42
CA ARG A 168 7.91 -0.45 -9.95
C ARG A 168 9.34 -0.39 -9.40
N ARG A 169 10.37 -0.50 -10.25
CA ARG A 169 11.79 -0.56 -9.85
C ARG A 169 12.05 -1.61 -8.78
N GLN A 170 11.32 -2.72 -8.85
CA GLN A 170 11.43 -3.81 -7.90
C GLN A 170 12.64 -4.67 -8.28
N SER A 171 13.48 -4.96 -7.29
CA SER A 171 14.69 -5.75 -7.47
C SER A 171 14.98 -6.54 -6.20
N PRO A 172 15.45 -7.80 -6.31
CA PRO A 172 15.61 -8.58 -7.54
C PRO A 172 14.25 -9.05 -8.11
N ILE A 173 14.24 -9.38 -9.41
CA ILE A 173 13.12 -10.05 -10.07
C ILE A 173 13.46 -11.54 -10.19
N THR A 174 12.72 -12.39 -9.49
CA THR A 174 12.86 -13.85 -9.53
C THR A 174 11.64 -14.48 -10.21
N PHE A 175 11.78 -15.72 -10.68
CA PHE A 175 10.66 -16.45 -11.28
C PHE A 175 9.49 -16.60 -10.29
N GLU A 176 9.81 -16.93 -9.03
CA GLU A 176 8.83 -17.10 -7.96
C GLU A 176 8.07 -15.80 -7.65
N LEU A 177 8.77 -14.66 -7.70
CA LEU A 177 8.14 -13.35 -7.53
C LEU A 177 7.16 -13.07 -8.67
N VAL A 178 7.54 -13.37 -9.92
CA VAL A 178 6.65 -13.19 -11.07
C VAL A 178 5.42 -14.10 -10.95
N GLU A 179 5.60 -15.37 -10.59
CA GLU A 179 4.49 -16.31 -10.37
C GLU A 179 3.51 -15.83 -9.30
N LYS A 180 4.00 -15.28 -8.19
CA LYS A 180 3.14 -14.74 -7.12
C LYS A 180 2.45 -13.44 -7.54
N GLU A 181 3.14 -12.54 -8.24
CA GLU A 181 2.54 -11.29 -8.74
C GLU A 181 1.42 -11.51 -9.77
N MET A 182 1.52 -12.54 -10.61
CA MET A 182 0.46 -12.94 -11.55
C MET A 182 -0.81 -13.45 -10.87
N LYS A 183 -0.71 -13.92 -9.62
CA LYS A 183 -1.83 -14.49 -8.86
C LYS A 183 -2.59 -13.47 -8.03
N LYS A 184 -2.06 -12.25 -7.90
CA LYS A 184 -2.72 -11.18 -7.12
C LYS A 184 -4.07 -10.83 -7.72
N ARG A 185 -5.06 -10.63 -6.85
CA ARG A 185 -6.46 -10.38 -7.20
C ARG A 185 -6.77 -8.90 -7.26
N LEU A 186 -6.06 -8.10 -6.47
CA LEU A 186 -6.28 -6.65 -6.37
C LEU A 186 -5.48 -5.84 -7.41
N GLN A 187 -4.93 -6.52 -8.42
CA GLN A 187 -4.32 -5.89 -9.58
C GLN A 187 -4.56 -6.73 -10.82
N GLY A 188 -4.68 -6.08 -11.98
CA GLY A 188 -4.89 -6.75 -13.25
C GLY A 188 -5.33 -5.74 -14.30
N LYS A 189 -5.98 -6.23 -15.36
CA LYS A 189 -6.54 -5.38 -16.41
C LYS A 189 -8.07 -5.39 -16.38
N TYR A 190 -8.66 -4.21 -16.58
CA TYR A 190 -10.08 -4.06 -16.86
C TYR A 190 -10.23 -3.47 -18.27
N LYS A 191 -10.71 -4.27 -19.22
CA LYS A 191 -10.82 -3.89 -20.64
C LYS A 191 -9.50 -3.33 -21.20
N GLY A 192 -8.40 -4.01 -20.89
CA GLY A 192 -7.03 -3.64 -21.31
C GLY A 192 -6.31 -2.59 -20.47
N VAL A 193 -7.01 -1.88 -19.57
CA VAL A 193 -6.44 -0.82 -18.72
C VAL A 193 -5.94 -1.39 -17.40
N ASP A 194 -4.74 -1.01 -16.96
CA ASP A 194 -4.17 -1.46 -15.70
C ASP A 194 -4.99 -0.92 -14.51
N VAL A 195 -5.35 -1.81 -13.58
CA VAL A 195 -6.11 -1.50 -12.37
C VAL A 195 -5.33 -1.95 -11.15
N TYR A 196 -5.31 -1.12 -10.12
CA TYR A 196 -4.88 -1.49 -8.77
C TYR A 196 -5.96 -1.08 -7.75
N ILE A 197 -6.24 -1.96 -6.81
CA ILE A 197 -7.31 -1.77 -5.82
C ILE A 197 -6.71 -1.87 -4.43
N ARG A 198 -6.91 -0.82 -3.64
CA ARG A 198 -6.45 -0.77 -2.26
C ARG A 198 -7.61 -1.03 -1.32
N LEU A 199 -7.46 -2.01 -0.43
CA LEU A 199 -8.46 -2.36 0.58
C LEU A 199 -8.04 -1.79 1.94
N VAL A 200 -8.73 -0.76 2.42
CA VAL A 200 -8.41 -0.05 3.67
C VAL A 200 -9.46 -0.41 4.72
N PRO A 201 -9.12 -1.20 5.76
CA PRO A 201 -10.09 -1.76 6.72
C PRO A 201 -10.59 -0.74 7.76
N VAL A 202 -10.64 0.54 7.40
CA VAL A 202 -10.99 1.65 8.29
C VAL A 202 -12.05 2.51 7.63
N ASP A 203 -13.02 2.95 8.44
CA ASP A 203 -13.97 3.98 8.05
C ASP A 203 -13.25 5.34 7.92
N PRO A 204 -13.21 5.96 6.72
CA PRO A 204 -12.53 7.24 6.49
C PRO A 204 -13.11 8.40 7.29
N ASP A 205 -14.38 8.31 7.70
CA ASP A 205 -15.06 9.32 8.49
C ASP A 205 -14.75 9.19 9.99
N LYS A 206 -14.25 8.04 10.43
CA LYS A 206 -13.87 7.73 11.83
C LYS A 206 -12.50 7.05 11.90
N PRO A 207 -11.41 7.72 11.50
CA PRO A 207 -10.08 7.15 11.58
C PRO A 207 -9.67 6.89 13.03
N PRO A 208 -9.07 5.72 13.34
CA PRO A 208 -8.59 5.43 14.69
C PRO A 208 -7.45 6.36 15.08
N SER A 209 -7.42 6.76 16.35
CA SER A 209 -6.25 7.43 16.92
C SER A 209 -5.06 6.49 16.95
N CYS A 210 -3.87 6.99 16.64
CA CYS A 210 -2.66 6.19 16.78
C CYS A 210 -2.23 6.08 18.24
N ASN A 211 -2.36 4.89 18.82
CA ASN A 211 -1.98 4.59 20.20
C ASN A 211 -0.69 3.74 20.30
N ARG A 212 0.07 3.66 19.20
CA ARG A 212 1.30 2.87 19.14
C ARG A 212 2.55 3.73 19.27
N SER A 213 3.59 3.17 19.87
CA SER A 213 4.95 3.72 19.87
C SER A 213 5.91 2.76 19.17
N VAL A 214 6.65 3.27 18.20
CA VAL A 214 7.57 2.48 17.37
C VAL A 214 9.02 2.92 17.65
N MET A 215 9.87 1.95 17.98
CA MET A 215 11.31 2.15 18.08
C MET A 215 12.01 1.42 16.93
N LYS A 216 12.83 2.14 16.16
CA LYS A 216 13.61 1.57 15.05
C LYS A 216 14.87 0.92 15.56
N LEU A 217 15.11 -0.33 15.17
CA LEU A 217 16.28 -1.12 15.55
C LEU A 217 17.31 -1.26 14.42
N GLY A 218 17.01 -0.73 13.23
CA GLY A 218 17.90 -0.72 12.08
C GLY A 218 17.46 -1.66 10.95
N GLU A 219 18.26 -1.73 9.89
CA GLU A 219 18.03 -2.69 8.80
C GLU A 219 18.21 -4.13 9.29
N PHE A 220 17.36 -5.03 8.77
CA PHE A 220 17.38 -6.43 9.11
C PHE A 220 17.08 -7.28 7.87
N VAL A 221 17.82 -8.38 7.73
CA VAL A 221 17.70 -9.34 6.64
C VAL A 221 17.55 -10.73 7.24
N SER A 222 16.54 -11.48 6.81
CA SER A 222 16.32 -12.84 7.28
C SER A 222 15.56 -13.71 6.26
N LEU A 223 15.52 -15.01 6.55
CA LEU A 223 14.60 -15.95 5.92
C LEU A 223 13.46 -16.21 6.90
N VAL A 224 12.23 -16.10 6.40
CA VAL A 224 11.02 -16.23 7.20
C VAL A 224 10.05 -17.21 6.57
N GLU A 225 9.35 -17.97 7.38
CA GLU A 225 8.19 -18.77 6.98
C GLU A 225 6.91 -18.04 7.40
N ILE A 226 5.96 -17.88 6.47
CA ILE A 226 4.68 -17.23 6.76
C ILE A 226 3.78 -18.20 7.52
N THR A 227 3.35 -17.79 8.70
CA THR A 227 2.47 -18.60 9.57
C THR A 227 1.04 -18.10 9.59
N ASP A 228 0.79 -16.87 9.10
CA ASP A 228 -0.56 -16.31 8.92
C ASP A 228 -0.50 -15.17 7.88
N ALA A 229 -1.40 -15.22 6.90
CA ALA A 229 -1.51 -14.28 5.79
C ALA A 229 -2.92 -13.66 5.65
N ASP A 230 -3.77 -13.75 6.68
CA ASP A 230 -5.18 -13.34 6.65
C ASP A 230 -5.36 -11.82 6.41
N ARG A 231 -4.31 -11.03 6.66
CA ARG A 231 -4.29 -9.58 6.46
C ARG A 231 -3.35 -9.15 5.33
N SER A 232 -2.90 -10.09 4.50
CA SER A 232 -1.98 -9.83 3.38
C SER A 232 -2.60 -8.95 2.29
N PHE A 233 -3.91 -8.98 2.11
CA PHE A 233 -4.62 -8.22 1.08
C PHE A 233 -5.03 -6.81 1.51
N LEU A 234 -4.89 -6.48 2.79
CA LEU A 234 -5.30 -5.19 3.36
C LEU A 234 -4.19 -4.14 3.20
N TYR A 235 -4.56 -2.89 3.47
CA TYR A 235 -3.65 -1.77 3.65
C TYR A 235 -3.70 -1.24 5.09
N PRO A 236 -2.55 -1.11 5.79
CA PRO A 236 -1.27 -1.72 5.44
C PRO A 236 -1.41 -3.25 5.38
N CYS A 237 -0.63 -3.91 4.53
CA CYS A 237 -0.63 -5.36 4.46
C CYS A 237 0.18 -5.91 5.62
N GLU A 238 -0.29 -7.02 6.21
CA GLU A 238 0.34 -7.65 7.35
C GLU A 238 0.47 -9.16 7.17
N TYR A 239 1.59 -9.70 7.64
CA TYR A 239 1.85 -11.12 7.76
C TYR A 239 2.34 -11.44 9.18
N THR A 240 2.00 -12.62 9.67
CA THR A 240 2.72 -13.25 10.78
C THR A 240 3.75 -14.21 10.21
N ALA A 241 4.98 -14.15 10.71
CA ALA A 241 6.06 -14.99 10.21
C ALA A 241 6.95 -15.53 11.34
N LEU A 242 7.56 -16.69 11.10
CA LEU A 242 8.61 -17.28 11.92
C LEU A 242 9.96 -16.97 11.27
N ASP A 243 10.84 -16.27 11.99
CA ASP A 243 12.24 -16.15 11.60
C ASP A 243 12.95 -17.49 11.74
N LEU A 244 13.42 -18.04 10.62
CA LEU A 244 14.00 -19.38 10.57
C LEU A 244 15.39 -19.49 11.21
N ARG A 245 16.06 -18.35 11.45
CA ARG A 245 17.38 -18.31 12.10
C ARG A 245 17.26 -18.09 13.60
N LEU A 246 16.34 -17.23 14.01
CA LEU A 246 16.13 -16.83 15.41
C LEU A 246 15.08 -17.69 16.12
N ASP A 247 14.37 -18.55 15.39
CA ASP A 247 13.24 -19.34 15.87
C ASP A 247 12.23 -18.48 16.65
N ARG A 248 11.87 -17.33 16.04
CA ARG A 248 11.07 -16.31 16.70
C ARG A 248 9.97 -15.78 15.80
N LYS A 249 8.75 -15.72 16.34
CA LYS A 249 7.62 -15.07 15.68
C LYS A 249 7.82 -13.55 15.60
N LEU A 250 7.55 -13.00 14.44
CA LEU A 250 7.56 -11.56 14.15
C LEU A 250 6.42 -11.19 13.21
N LYS A 251 6.12 -9.90 13.10
CA LYS A 251 5.21 -9.36 12.11
C LYS A 251 5.97 -8.82 10.90
N LEU A 252 5.45 -9.02 9.70
CA LEU A 252 5.88 -8.26 8.52
C LEU A 252 4.75 -7.30 8.18
N TYR A 253 5.07 -6.06 7.85
CA TYR A 253 4.04 -5.15 7.37
C TYR A 253 4.54 -4.11 6.38
N SER A 254 3.63 -3.59 5.56
CA SER A 254 3.94 -2.57 4.56
C SER A 254 2.75 -1.71 4.20
N ASP A 255 3.02 -0.45 3.87
CA ASP A 255 2.12 0.48 3.20
C ASP A 255 2.33 0.47 1.66
N ARG A 256 3.17 -0.42 1.13
CA ARG A 256 3.39 -0.56 -0.32
C ARG A 256 2.56 -1.70 -0.87
N GLY A 257 1.64 -1.36 -1.78
CA GLY A 257 0.77 -2.34 -2.45
C GLY A 257 1.49 -3.50 -3.13
N ARG A 258 2.78 -3.35 -3.47
CA ARG A 258 3.60 -4.41 -4.07
C ARG A 258 3.81 -5.62 -3.16
N TYR A 259 3.61 -5.49 -1.85
CA TYR A 259 3.69 -6.62 -0.92
C TYR A 259 2.33 -7.17 -0.51
N CYS A 260 1.23 -6.56 -0.94
CA CYS A 260 -0.10 -7.14 -0.73
C CYS A 260 -0.22 -8.46 -1.50
N GLU A 261 -0.87 -9.46 -0.91
CA GLU A 261 -1.15 -10.78 -1.52
C GLU A 261 0.09 -11.56 -2.01
N LEU A 262 1.30 -11.14 -1.64
CA LEU A 262 2.52 -11.66 -2.23
C LEU A 262 2.86 -13.07 -1.73
N LEU A 263 2.52 -13.36 -0.48
CA LEU A 263 2.81 -14.64 0.17
C LEU A 263 1.54 -15.25 0.77
N GLU A 264 1.55 -16.57 0.87
CA GLU A 264 0.51 -17.41 1.48
C GLU A 264 1.09 -18.12 2.71
N GLU A 265 0.24 -18.68 3.57
CA GLU A 265 0.70 -19.50 4.69
C GLU A 265 1.55 -20.68 4.20
N GLY A 266 2.67 -20.92 4.88
CA GLY A 266 3.67 -21.93 4.52
C GLY A 266 4.71 -21.48 3.49
N ASP A 267 4.54 -20.32 2.84
CA ASP A 267 5.58 -19.78 1.98
C ASP A 267 6.82 -19.41 2.80
N ILE A 268 8.00 -19.67 2.21
CA ILE A 268 9.28 -19.14 2.71
C ILE A 268 9.67 -17.94 1.85
N ALA A 269 10.13 -16.88 2.50
CA ALA A 269 10.61 -15.69 1.82
C ALA A 269 11.91 -15.14 2.41
N ALA A 270 12.75 -14.59 1.54
CA ALA A 270 13.82 -13.69 1.94
C ALA A 270 13.24 -12.29 2.16
N VAL A 271 13.49 -11.72 3.33
CA VAL A 271 13.00 -10.39 3.70
C VAL A 271 14.16 -9.47 4.01
N ARG A 272 14.09 -8.23 3.51
CA ARG A 272 14.92 -7.10 3.95
C ARG A 272 14.01 -5.94 4.27
N GLY A 273 14.08 -5.45 5.50
CA GLY A 273 13.33 -4.29 5.93
C GLY A 273 13.93 -3.63 7.16
N GLU A 274 13.17 -2.73 7.77
CA GLU A 274 13.56 -2.09 9.02
C GLU A 274 12.97 -2.86 10.19
N LEU A 275 13.81 -3.35 11.09
CA LEU A 275 13.38 -4.02 12.31
C LEU A 275 12.87 -2.98 13.31
N GLU A 276 11.76 -3.30 13.95
CA GLU A 276 11.06 -2.41 14.85
C GLU A 276 10.60 -3.14 16.11
N LEU A 277 10.66 -2.42 17.23
CA LEU A 277 9.94 -2.77 18.44
C LEU A 277 8.72 -1.86 18.55
N THR A 278 7.53 -2.44 18.42
CA THR A 278 6.26 -1.71 18.55
C THR A 278 5.64 -1.97 19.93
N ARG A 279 5.06 -0.93 20.53
CA ARG A 279 4.31 -0.98 21.78
C ARG A 279 2.88 -0.53 21.52
N GLU A 280 1.93 -1.39 21.83
CA GLU A 280 0.48 -1.19 21.67
C GLU A 280 -0.25 -1.76 22.90
N GLU A 281 -1.57 -1.58 23.00
CA GLU A 281 -2.40 -2.13 24.09
C GLU A 281 -2.26 -3.66 24.28
N GLY A 282 -1.81 -4.38 23.24
CA GLY A 282 -1.50 -5.83 23.29
C GLY A 282 -0.06 -6.19 23.68
N GLY A 283 0.75 -5.22 24.13
CA GLY A 283 2.13 -5.43 24.57
C GLY A 283 3.19 -5.08 23.52
N LYS A 284 4.41 -5.61 23.74
CA LYS A 284 5.56 -5.40 22.85
C LYS A 284 5.55 -6.43 21.72
N LYS A 285 5.67 -5.96 20.48
CA LYS A 285 5.82 -6.83 19.30
C LYS A 285 7.09 -6.47 18.55
N ILE A 286 7.69 -7.46 17.89
CA ILE A 286 8.78 -7.25 16.94
C ILE A 286 8.19 -7.32 15.54
N ALA A 287 8.55 -6.35 14.70
CA ALA A 287 8.09 -6.28 13.33
C ALA A 287 9.21 -5.91 12.37
N ILE A 288 9.08 -6.33 11.11
CA ILE A 288 9.89 -5.85 9.99
C ILE A 288 9.00 -5.00 9.10
N TYR A 289 9.35 -3.72 8.96
CA TYR A 289 8.62 -2.77 8.14
C TYR A 289 9.24 -2.61 6.74
N LEU A 290 8.42 -2.83 5.72
CA LEU A 290 8.81 -2.81 4.30
C LEU A 290 8.39 -1.50 3.62
N TRP A 291 9.11 -0.40 3.84
CA TRP A 291 8.74 0.93 3.33
C TRP A 291 9.66 1.48 2.23
N ARG A 292 10.96 1.19 2.28
CA ARG A 292 11.94 1.78 1.35
C ARG A 292 11.97 1.01 0.02
N ASN A 293 12.54 1.59 -1.03
CA ASN A 293 12.57 0.92 -2.33
C ASN A 293 13.47 -0.31 -2.37
N GLU A 294 14.57 -0.25 -1.62
CA GLU A 294 15.55 -1.31 -1.41
C GLU A 294 15.07 -2.44 -0.49
N HIS A 295 13.98 -2.21 0.25
CA HIS A 295 13.34 -3.29 1.01
C HIS A 295 12.74 -4.30 0.04
N TYR A 296 12.72 -5.56 0.44
CA TYR A 296 12.17 -6.62 -0.39
C TYR A 296 11.53 -7.72 0.47
N LEU A 297 10.60 -8.43 -0.17
CA LEU A 297 10.00 -9.66 0.30
C LEU A 297 9.95 -10.57 -0.92
N ILE A 298 10.82 -11.57 -0.97
CA ILE A 298 11.05 -12.38 -2.16
C ILE A 298 10.69 -13.83 -1.82
N PRO A 299 9.67 -14.41 -2.45
CA PRO A 299 9.36 -15.83 -2.27
C PRO A 299 10.56 -16.70 -2.68
N VAL A 300 10.84 -17.74 -1.91
CA VAL A 300 11.93 -18.69 -2.17
C VAL A 300 11.32 -20.07 -2.40
N ARG A 301 11.75 -20.77 -3.45
CA ARG A 301 11.37 -22.18 -3.65
C ARG A 301 11.85 -23.02 -2.49
N GLN A 302 10.92 -23.70 -1.82
CA GLN A 302 11.27 -24.90 -1.06
C GLN A 302 11.70 -25.97 -2.09
N ASN A 303 13.00 -26.17 -2.26
CA ASN A 303 13.45 -27.39 -2.90
C ASN A 303 12.91 -28.56 -2.07
N MET A 304 12.18 -29.47 -2.74
CA MET A 304 11.59 -30.66 -2.13
C MET A 304 12.59 -31.35 -1.20
N ARG A 305 12.16 -31.61 0.04
CA ARG A 305 12.65 -32.61 0.99
C ARG A 305 13.98 -33.28 0.60
N GLY A 306 15.09 -32.87 1.21
CA GLY A 306 16.36 -33.56 0.99
C GLY A 306 17.58 -33.12 1.79
N VAL A 307 17.46 -32.21 2.77
CA VAL A 307 18.58 -31.92 3.68
C VAL A 307 18.27 -32.60 5.01
N PRO A 308 19.05 -33.61 5.44
CA PRO A 308 18.88 -34.21 6.75
C PRO A 308 19.07 -33.12 7.80
N ARG A 309 18.10 -32.95 8.70
CA ARG A 309 18.37 -32.31 9.99
C ARG A 309 19.46 -33.16 10.63
N LYS A 310 20.70 -32.66 10.62
CA LYS A 310 21.79 -33.33 11.32
C LYS A 310 21.42 -33.40 12.80
N ILE A 311 21.58 -34.63 13.28
CA ILE A 311 21.39 -35.21 14.61
C ILE A 311 21.87 -34.28 15.72
#